data_AF-A0A3D5CPC8-F1
#
_entry.id   AF-A0A3D5CPC8-F1
#
_cell.length_a   1.000
_cell.length_b   1.000
_cell.length_c   1.000
_cell.angle_alpha   90.00
_cell.angle_beta   90.00
_cell.angle_gamma   90.00
#
_symmetry.space_group_name_H-M   'P 1'
#
loop_
_entity.id
_entity.type
_entity.pdbx_description
1 polymer ?
#
loop_
_entity_poly.entity_id
_entity_poly.type
_entity_poly.pdbx_seq_one_letter_code
_entity_poly.pdbx_strand_id
1 'polypeptide(L)'
;MAFGLGTWIRVHGVFQYPYLADEPRITQSGTRDMLGIGPDRHLGTGMFTKMFGVPIRNGQFLAPLWWFMQTSLVELTPGHDDILYKGTDTKLYRIVPLFWGLLGIAVFYRVAVEILPHPIPGLMALLLSINDL
;
A
#
# COMPACT_ATOMS: atom_id res chain seq x y z
N MET A 1 3.79 -15.61 19.78
CA MET A 1 4.38 -14.33 20.25
C MET A 1 5.06 -13.55 19.13
N ALA A 2 6.04 -14.10 18.41
CA ALA A 2 6.81 -13.37 17.39
C ALA A 2 5.96 -12.74 16.26
N PHE A 3 4.98 -13.47 15.72
CA PHE A 3 4.07 -12.94 14.68
C PHE A 3 3.19 -11.79 15.19
N GLY A 4 2.71 -11.87 16.44
CA GLY A 4 1.90 -10.82 17.06
C GLY A 4 2.71 -9.54 17.31
N LEU A 5 3.96 -9.67 17.77
CA LEU A 5 4.87 -8.55 17.92
C LEU A 5 5.21 -7.90 16.57
N GLY A 6 5.48 -8.71 15.55
CA GLY A 6 5.74 -8.22 14.19
C GLY A 6 4.55 -7.46 13.58
N THR A 7 3.34 -8.01 13.75
CA THR A 7 2.10 -7.35 13.35
C THR A 7 1.93 -6.00 14.06
N TRP A 8 2.18 -5.95 15.37
CA TRP A 8 2.11 -4.73 16.16
C TRP A 8 3.10 -3.67 15.65
N ILE A 9 4.36 -4.05 15.39
CA ILE A 9 5.39 -3.13 14.87
C ILE A 9 4.94 -2.49 13.56
N ARG A 10 4.39 -3.27 12.62
CA ARG A 10 3.90 -2.75 11.33
C ARG A 10 2.73 -1.78 11.49
N VAL A 11 1.72 -2.17 12.25
CA VAL A 11 0.54 -1.31 12.51
C VAL A 11 0.99 -0.02 13.17
N HIS A 12 1.82 -0.10 14.21
CA HIS A 12 2.35 1.06 14.91
C HIS A 12 3.16 1.98 13.97
N GLY A 13 4.03 1.41 13.13
CA GLY A 13 4.85 2.17 12.20
C GLY A 13 4.04 2.96 11.17
N VAL A 14 2.97 2.38 10.64
CA VAL A 14 2.06 3.05 9.70
C VAL A 14 1.47 4.34 10.28
N PHE A 15 1.14 4.35 11.58
CA PHE A 15 0.50 5.51 12.21
C PHE A 15 1.48 6.54 12.77
N GLN A 16 2.69 6.10 13.14
CA GLN A 16 3.66 6.90 13.89
C GLN A 16 4.80 7.47 13.04
N TYR A 17 5.25 6.76 12.00
CA TYR A 17 6.31 7.28 11.15
C TYR A 17 5.78 8.34 10.19
N PRO A 18 6.52 9.44 9.97
CA PRO A 18 6.15 10.41 8.95
C PRO A 18 6.16 9.75 7.57
N TYR A 19 5.40 10.31 6.64
CA TYR A 19 5.52 9.96 5.22
C TYR A 19 6.93 10.24 4.72
N LEU A 20 7.49 9.33 3.94
CA LEU A 20 8.59 9.71 3.05
C LEU A 20 8.04 10.79 2.11
N ALA A 21 8.83 11.83 1.84
CA ALA A 21 8.35 13.06 1.20
C ALA A 21 7.58 12.83 -0.13
N ASP A 22 7.90 11.73 -0.83
CA ASP A 22 7.31 11.41 -2.13
C ASP A 22 6.21 10.35 -2.08
N GLU A 23 6.14 9.55 -1.01
CA GLU A 23 5.22 8.41 -0.87
C GLU A 23 3.75 8.81 -1.02
N PRO A 24 3.21 9.79 -0.27
CA PRO A 24 1.80 10.15 -0.39
C PRO A 24 1.54 10.90 -1.70
N ARG A 25 2.52 11.67 -2.20
CA ARG A 25 2.39 12.43 -3.44
C ARG A 25 2.30 11.52 -4.65
N ILE A 26 3.10 10.46 -4.71
CA ILE A 26 3.08 9.48 -5.79
C ILE A 26 1.78 8.70 -5.77
N THR A 27 1.38 8.14 -4.62
CA THR A 27 0.15 7.33 -4.54
C THR A 27 -1.10 8.17 -4.77
N GLN A 28 -1.17 9.37 -4.20
CA GLN A 28 -2.29 10.30 -4.43
C GLN A 28 -2.37 10.74 -5.89
N SER A 29 -1.25 11.08 -6.52
CA SER A 29 -1.25 11.44 -7.94
C SER A 29 -1.68 10.26 -8.82
N GLY A 30 -1.18 9.06 -8.54
CA GLY A 30 -1.57 7.84 -9.27
C GLY A 30 -3.05 7.51 -9.12
N THR A 31 -3.63 7.63 -7.92
CA THR A 31 -5.08 7.50 -7.72
C THR A 31 -5.87 8.59 -8.45
N ARG A 32 -5.39 9.84 -8.45
CA ARG A 32 -6.06 10.91 -9.21
C ARG A 32 -5.99 10.68 -10.72
N ASP A 33 -4.87 10.16 -11.21
CA ASP A 33 -4.70 9.79 -12.62
C ASP A 33 -5.65 8.65 -13.00
N MET A 34 -5.78 7.63 -12.15
CA MET A 34 -6.82 6.61 -12.27
C MET A 34 -8.22 7.20 -12.35
N LEU A 35 -8.50 8.27 -11.62
CA LEU A 35 -9.80 8.94 -11.62
C LEU A 35 -9.97 9.96 -12.77
N GLY A 36 -8.95 10.21 -13.59
CA GLY A 36 -8.97 11.21 -14.66
C GLY A 36 -8.92 12.67 -14.18
N ILE A 37 -8.62 12.90 -12.89
CA ILE A 37 -8.53 14.23 -12.23
C ILE A 37 -7.10 14.57 -11.79
N GLY A 38 -6.16 13.70 -12.14
CA GLY A 38 -4.75 13.83 -11.81
C GLY A 38 -3.99 14.75 -12.77
N PRO A 39 -2.71 14.98 -12.48
CA PRO A 39 -1.84 15.79 -13.34
C PRO A 39 -1.78 15.26 -14.79
N ASP A 40 -1.95 13.96 -14.98
CA ASP A 40 -1.79 13.31 -16.28
C ASP A 40 -3.11 13.14 -17.05
N ARG A 41 -4.18 13.80 -16.61
CA ARG A 41 -5.47 13.80 -17.34
C ARG A 41 -5.34 14.16 -18.83
N HIS A 42 -4.33 14.97 -19.16
CA HIS A 42 -4.01 15.38 -20.53
C HIS A 42 -3.54 14.22 -21.42
N LEU A 43 -3.15 13.09 -20.83
CA LEU A 43 -2.76 11.85 -21.51
C LEU A 43 -3.93 10.86 -21.70
N GLY A 44 -5.17 11.26 -21.39
CA GLY A 44 -6.34 10.39 -21.53
C GLY A 44 -6.43 9.28 -20.47
N THR A 45 -5.74 9.45 -19.34
CA THR A 45 -5.61 8.47 -18.25
C THR A 45 -6.88 8.20 -17.45
N GLY A 46 -8.05 8.75 -17.77
CA GLY A 46 -9.27 8.46 -17.00
C GLY A 46 -9.76 7.02 -17.17
N MET A 47 -10.57 6.78 -18.21
CA MET A 47 -11.22 5.48 -18.40
C MET A 47 -10.23 4.37 -18.78
N PHE A 48 -9.22 4.68 -19.59
CA PHE A 48 -8.22 3.70 -20.01
C PHE A 48 -7.39 3.22 -18.82
N THR A 49 -6.87 4.13 -18.00
CA THR A 49 -6.15 3.73 -16.79
C THR A 49 -7.11 3.02 -15.84
N LYS A 50 -8.36 3.48 -15.62
CA LYS A 50 -9.37 2.69 -14.86
C LYS A 50 -9.61 1.29 -15.39
N MET A 51 -9.35 0.99 -16.66
CA MET A 51 -9.54 -0.37 -17.18
C MET A 51 -8.27 -1.21 -17.09
N PHE A 52 -7.11 -0.59 -17.23
CA PHE A 52 -5.83 -1.29 -17.34
C PHE A 52 -4.93 -1.14 -16.10
N GLY A 53 -5.31 -0.31 -15.14
CA GLY A 53 -4.58 -0.06 -13.90
C GLY A 53 -3.19 0.58 -14.09
N VAL A 54 -2.92 1.25 -15.20
CA VAL A 54 -1.58 1.81 -15.50
C VAL A 54 -1.57 3.35 -15.45
N PRO A 55 -1.10 3.98 -14.35
CA PRO A 55 -0.77 5.40 -14.39
C PRO A 55 0.49 5.60 -15.23
N ILE A 56 0.41 6.53 -16.19
CA ILE A 56 1.47 6.76 -17.18
C ILE A 56 2.67 7.51 -16.56
N ARG A 57 2.47 8.13 -15.38
CA ARG A 57 3.55 8.80 -14.65
C ARG A 57 4.52 7.83 -13.95
N ASN A 58 5.79 8.22 -14.02
CA ASN A 58 6.91 7.78 -13.19
C ASN A 58 7.64 6.47 -13.54
N GLY A 59 7.30 5.77 -14.63
CA GLY A 59 7.97 4.49 -14.94
C GLY A 59 7.79 3.43 -13.84
N GLN A 60 6.93 3.70 -12.86
CA GLN A 60 6.55 2.82 -11.79
C GLN A 60 5.40 1.97 -12.30
N PHE A 61 5.76 0.92 -13.03
CA PHE A 61 4.87 -0.22 -13.30
C PHE A 61 4.59 -0.95 -11.98
N LEU A 62 3.92 -0.29 -11.04
CA LEU A 62 3.20 -1.01 -10.01
C LEU A 62 2.05 -1.73 -10.72
N ALA A 63 1.91 -3.03 -10.46
CA ALA A 63 0.99 -3.88 -11.19
C ALA A 63 -0.43 -3.28 -11.19
N PRO A 64 -1.23 -3.44 -12.26
CA PRO A 64 -2.59 -2.92 -12.35
C PRO A 64 -3.45 -3.11 -11.09
N LEU A 65 -3.33 -4.29 -10.48
CA LEU A 65 -3.99 -4.65 -9.23
C LEU A 65 -3.71 -3.66 -8.08
N TRP A 66 -2.46 -3.20 -7.93
CA TRP A 66 -2.07 -2.23 -6.90
C TRP A 66 -2.90 -0.96 -7.00
N TRP A 67 -2.97 -0.39 -8.20
CA TRP A 67 -3.68 0.86 -8.45
C TRP A 67 -5.19 0.72 -8.33
N PHE A 68 -5.73 -0.44 -8.72
CA PHE A 68 -7.12 -0.79 -8.45
C PHE A 68 -7.46 -0.81 -6.97
N MET A 69 -6.63 -1.47 -6.15
CA MET A 69 -6.85 -1.54 -4.72
C MET A 69 -6.75 -0.15 -4.06
N GLN A 70 -5.75 0.64 -4.43
CA GLN A 70 -5.59 2.01 -3.91
C GLN A 70 -6.77 2.91 -4.29
N THR A 71 -7.21 2.86 -5.55
CA THR A 71 -8.33 3.68 -6.03
C THR A 71 -9.65 3.24 -5.41
N SER A 72 -9.89 1.93 -5.30
CA SER A 72 -11.11 1.39 -4.67
C SER A 72 -11.19 1.76 -3.20
N LEU A 73 -10.07 1.67 -2.46
CA LEU A 73 -10.02 2.07 -1.05
C LEU A 73 -10.39 3.54 -0.87
N VAL A 74 -9.86 4.41 -1.74
CA VAL A 74 -10.18 5.85 -1.72
C VAL A 74 -11.65 6.09 -2.06
N GLU A 75 -12.18 5.52 -3.14
CA GLU A 75 -13.59 5.69 -3.54
C GLU A 75 -14.57 5.20 -2.46
N LEU A 76 -14.21 4.16 -1.69
CA LEU A 76 -15.01 3.63 -0.57
C LEU A 76 -14.90 4.45 0.72
N THR A 77 -13.96 5.39 0.81
CA THR A 77 -13.73 6.18 2.02
C THR A 77 -14.63 7.43 2.03
N PRO A 78 -15.41 7.66 3.10
CA PRO A 78 -16.18 8.90 3.25
C PRO A 78 -15.25 10.13 3.25
N GLY A 79 -15.61 11.18 2.51
CA GLY A 79 -14.79 12.38 2.40
C GLY A 79 -13.56 12.24 1.50
N HIS A 80 -13.55 11.26 0.58
CA HIS A 80 -12.45 11.04 -0.35
C HIS A 80 -12.06 12.26 -1.20
N ASP A 81 -12.97 13.20 -1.45
CA ASP A 81 -12.64 14.47 -2.11
C ASP A 81 -11.59 15.28 -1.34
N ASP A 82 -11.70 15.35 -0.01
CA ASP A 82 -10.73 16.06 0.82
C ASP A 82 -9.37 15.34 0.78
N ILE A 83 -9.37 14.01 0.70
CA ILE A 83 -8.15 13.19 0.56
C ILE A 83 -7.50 13.42 -0.81
N LEU A 84 -8.30 13.42 -1.89
CA LEU A 84 -7.83 13.55 -3.27
C LEU A 84 -7.35 14.97 -3.59
N TYR A 85 -8.07 15.99 -3.11
CA TYR A 85 -7.81 17.39 -3.49
C TYR A 85 -7.01 18.17 -2.45
N LYS A 86 -7.25 17.93 -1.15
CA LYS A 86 -6.60 18.66 -0.05
C LYS A 86 -5.48 17.87 0.63
N GLY A 87 -5.42 16.56 0.43
CA GLY A 87 -4.41 15.70 1.05
C GLY A 87 -4.55 15.61 2.57
N THR A 88 -5.77 15.79 3.10
CA THR A 88 -6.02 15.90 4.56
C THR A 88 -5.91 14.58 5.31
N ASP A 89 -5.79 13.44 4.62
CA ASP A 89 -5.63 12.13 5.25
C ASP A 89 -4.84 11.16 4.35
N THR A 90 -3.58 11.50 4.09
CA THR A 90 -2.73 10.66 3.25
C THR A 90 -2.45 9.29 3.88
N LYS A 91 -2.66 9.12 5.20
CA LYS A 91 -2.54 7.86 5.97
C LYS A 91 -3.32 6.71 5.34
N LEU A 92 -4.44 7.01 4.68
CA LEU A 92 -5.24 6.04 3.95
C LEU A 92 -4.42 5.21 2.94
N TYR A 93 -3.45 5.83 2.25
CA TYR A 93 -2.64 5.15 1.24
C TYR A 93 -1.72 4.05 1.80
N ARG A 94 -1.52 4.02 3.13
CA ARG A 94 -0.74 2.97 3.82
C ARG A 94 -1.56 1.72 4.15
N ILE A 95 -2.89 1.75 4.02
CA ILE A 95 -3.73 0.60 4.36
C ILE A 95 -3.47 -0.57 3.40
N VAL A 96 -3.39 -0.31 2.09
CA VAL A 96 -3.10 -1.35 1.09
C VAL A 96 -1.73 -2.01 1.33
N PRO A 97 -0.60 -1.28 1.47
CA PRO A 97 0.68 -1.91 1.77
C PRO A 97 0.69 -2.60 3.14
N LEU A 98 0.01 -2.04 4.15
CA LEU A 98 -0.11 -2.70 5.46
C LEU A 98 -0.82 -4.05 5.33
N PHE A 99 -1.95 -4.09 4.62
CA PHE A 99 -2.71 -5.32 4.40
C PHE A 99 -1.85 -6.38 3.69
N TRP A 100 -1.17 -6.02 2.60
CA TRP A 100 -0.30 -6.93 1.87
C TRP A 100 0.93 -7.36 2.66
N GLY A 101 1.51 -6.47 3.45
CA GLY A 101 2.63 -6.78 4.34
C GLY A 101 2.25 -7.80 5.40
N LEU A 102 1.09 -7.63 6.04
CA LEU A 102 0.57 -8.58 7.03
C LEU A 102 0.22 -9.93 6.39
N LEU A 103 -0.47 -9.91 5.25
CA LEU A 103 -0.81 -11.12 4.51
C LEU A 103 0.45 -11.87 4.06
N GLY A 104 1.43 -11.15 3.53
CA GLY A 104 2.71 -11.70 3.08
C GLY A 104 3.47 -12.39 4.20
N ILE A 105 3.57 -11.77 5.38
CA ILE A 105 4.20 -12.39 6.55
C ILE A 105 3.41 -13.60 7.04
N ALA A 106 2.07 -13.53 7.05
CA ALA A 106 1.24 -14.65 7.50
C ALA A 106 1.41 -15.88 6.59
N VAL A 107 1.36 -15.67 5.27
CA VAL A 107 1.60 -16.71 4.27
C VAL A 107 3.03 -17.25 4.38
N PHE A 108 4.03 -16.36 4.46
CA PHE A 108 5.42 -16.74 4.65
C PHE A 108 5.61 -17.61 5.91
N TYR A 109 5.08 -17.17 7.05
CA TYR A 109 5.18 -17.91 8.30
C TYR A 109 4.51 -19.28 8.20
N ARG A 110 3.33 -19.36 7.58
CA ARG A 110 2.60 -20.61 7.40
C ARG A 110 3.41 -21.65 6.61
N VAL A 111 4.10 -21.21 5.55
CA VAL A 111 4.97 -22.06 4.73
C VAL A 111 6.27 -22.40 5.46
N ALA A 112 6.90 -21.42 6.10
CA ALA A 112 8.18 -21.59 6.77
C ALA A 112 8.11 -22.59 7.94
N VAL A 113 6.99 -22.62 8.69
CA VAL A 113 6.77 -23.58 9.79
C VAL A 113 6.71 -25.03 9.30
N GLU A 114 6.34 -25.27 8.05
CA GLU A 114 6.33 -26.62 7.47
C GLU A 114 7.72 -27.08 7.00
N ILE A 115 8.65 -26.15 6.75
CA ILE A 115 9.96 -26.42 6.16
C ILE A 115 11.08 -26.38 7.21
N LEU A 116 11.00 -25.44 8.16
CA LEU A 116 12.09 -25.12 9.07
C LEU A 116 11.74 -25.48 10.52
N PRO A 117 12.71 -25.99 11.30
CA PRO A 117 12.50 -26.25 12.71
C PRO A 117 12.29 -24.95 13.50
N HIS A 118 11.47 -25.04 14.54
CA HIS A 118 11.31 -23.95 15.50
C HIS A 118 12.64 -23.68 16.23
N PRO A 119 12.99 -22.41 16.51
CA PRO A 119 12.16 -21.19 16.40
C PRO A 119 12.37 -20.37 15.10
N ILE A 120 13.04 -20.92 14.09
CA ILE A 120 13.53 -20.16 12.92
C ILE A 120 12.42 -19.37 12.19
N PRO A 121 11.24 -19.95 11.85
CA PRO A 121 10.16 -19.23 11.18
C PRO A 121 9.68 -18.00 11.94
N GLY A 122 9.65 -18.08 13.28
CA GLY A 122 9.23 -16.98 14.14
C GLY A 122 10.21 -15.81 14.11
N LEU A 123 11.51 -16.11 14.12
CA LEU A 123 12.55 -15.08 14.01
C LEU A 123 12.52 -14.42 12.63
N MET A 124 12.35 -15.19 11.56
CA MET A 124 12.23 -14.64 10.20
C MET A 124 11.00 -13.74 10.06
N ALA A 125 9.83 -14.17 10.55
CA ALA A 125 8.62 -13.35 10.54
C ALA A 125 8.79 -12.04 11.33
N LEU A 126 9.50 -12.09 12.46
CA LEU A 126 9.82 -10.91 13.25
C LEU A 126 10.74 -9.94 12.49
N LEU A 127 11.82 -10.45 11.87
CA LEU A 127 12.75 -9.65 11.08
C LEU A 127 12.07 -8.99 9.87
N LEU A 128 11.23 -9.74 9.15
CA LEU A 128 10.44 -9.22 8.03
C LEU A 128 9.43 -8.15 8.46
N SER A 129 9.06 -8.11 9.75
CA SER A 129 8.15 -7.09 10.27
C SER A 129 8.82 -5.75 10.55
N ILE A 130 10.15 -5.73 10.63
CA ILE A 130 10.95 -4.53 10.95
C ILE A 130 11.47 -3.84 9.68
N ASN A 131 11.75 -4.60 8.62
CA ASN A 131 12.48 -4.13 7.43
C ASN A 131 11.63 -3.40 6.37
N ASP A 132 10.32 -3.28 6.58
CA ASP A 132 9.35 -2.86 5.54
C ASP A 132 8.66 -1.53 5.90
N LEU A 133 9.33 -0.72 6.72
CA LEU A 133 8.93 0.61 7.17
C LEU A 133 10.00 1.65 6.82
#